data_AF-A0ABC9FWC2-F1
#
_entry.id   AF-A0ABC9FWC2-F1
#
_cell.length_a   1.000
_cell.length_b   1.000
_cell.length_c   1.000
_cell.angle_alpha   90.00
_cell.angle_beta   90.00
_cell.angle_gamma   90.00
#
_symmetry.space_group_name_H-M   'P 1'
#
loop_
_entity.id
_entity.type
_entity.pdbx_description
1 polymer ?
#
loop_
_entity_poly.entity_id
_entity_poly.type
_entity_poly.pdbx_seq_one_letter_code
_entity_poly.pdbx_strand_id
1 'polypeptide(L)'
;MATTAATLPFLHIPLPKPATPPPHALPLPTKLHPKTRPHPLPLLILLPRRRRGGPIAAFSAPASSSASASTSSLSAYDAREAEAAVAELLRESGASPADADAIAVRAPGYAAMLADGVRELDELGLWASWSSGAGGGAVEMEMGRLGFRRNVYLMGRSRRDHGVVPLLESVGVRLSSAKLIAPYVAAAGLPVLINRVKFLKEMLFSSSDYATLIGRNAKRMMTHLSIPADDALQRTLSFFEKMEARYGGVNMLGHGDVSFPYLIESFPMLLLCSEDDHLKPLINFLEYIGIPSPRIASVLLLFPPIILSDIENDIKPRIHEWEKAGIEQEYVGMMLLKYPWILSTGVIENYRQILLFFKRKKITSTALGIAAKSWPHILGCSTKRMNSILELFNDLGISKKMVVPVITSSPQLLLRKPDEFVQTVVFFREMGFDKETVGRILCRSPEVFASNVESTLKKKINFLVDFGVSKHHLPRTIRKYPELLLLDINHTLLPRMNYLLEVGLSKKDVCSMIYRFSPILGYSIELVMKPKLVFLLRTMKKPLKAIVEYPRYFSYSLERKIKPRFLVLKNRKIDCSVTDMLAKNDELFAEEYLGTGLLQKPLQPSKGS
;
A
#
# COMPACT_ATOMS: atom_id res chain seq x y z
N MET A 1 8.87 25.39 58.58
CA MET A 1 7.64 24.91 59.24
C MET A 1 6.49 25.01 58.25
N ALA A 2 5.71 23.93 58.14
CA ALA A 2 4.40 23.76 57.46
C ALA A 2 4.25 24.12 55.97
N THR A 3 4.06 23.11 55.12
CA THR A 3 3.23 23.13 53.88
C THR A 3 2.85 21.69 53.51
N THR A 4 1.68 21.21 53.98
CA THR A 4 0.43 21.03 53.19
C THR A 4 0.54 20.10 51.97
N ALA A 5 0.19 18.84 52.22
CA ALA A 5 -0.16 17.85 51.21
C ALA A 5 -1.60 18.08 50.72
N ALA A 6 -1.79 18.11 49.40
CA ALA A 6 -3.11 18.06 48.76
C ALA A 6 -3.10 16.99 47.68
N THR A 7 -3.71 15.87 48.02
CA THR A 7 -3.97 14.70 47.18
C THR A 7 -5.17 14.99 46.27
N LEU A 8 -5.07 14.75 44.96
CA LEU A 8 -6.19 14.81 44.02
C LEU A 8 -6.40 13.45 43.33
N PRO A 9 -7.65 13.11 42.95
CA PRO A 9 -8.17 11.75 42.97
C PRO A 9 -7.99 10.98 41.65
N PHE A 10 -7.87 9.65 41.79
CA PHE A 10 -7.90 8.67 40.72
C PHE A 10 -9.30 8.54 40.12
N LEU A 11 -9.44 8.75 38.81
CA LEU A 11 -10.62 8.39 38.04
C LEU A 11 -10.63 6.87 37.78
N HIS A 12 -11.46 6.15 38.53
CA HIS A 12 -11.86 4.78 38.27
C HIS A 12 -12.85 4.74 37.07
N ILE A 13 -12.54 3.95 36.05
CA ILE A 13 -13.47 3.62 34.96
C ILE A 13 -14.14 2.27 35.31
N PRO A 14 -15.48 2.17 35.35
CA PRO A 14 -16.15 0.89 35.60
C PRO A 14 -16.37 0.08 34.32
N LEU A 15 -16.21 -1.25 34.44
CA LEU A 15 -16.49 -2.25 33.41
C LEU A 15 -18.01 -2.41 33.14
N PRO A 16 -18.44 -2.73 31.92
CA PRO A 16 -19.86 -2.86 31.57
C PRO A 16 -20.44 -4.23 31.95
N LYS A 17 -21.67 -4.24 32.47
CA LYS A 17 -22.53 -5.44 32.60
C LYS A 17 -23.64 -5.44 31.54
N PRO A 18 -24.16 -6.61 31.14
CA PRO A 18 -25.06 -6.77 29.98
C PRO A 18 -26.53 -6.59 30.35
N ALA A 19 -27.36 -6.12 29.40
CA ALA A 19 -28.82 -6.11 29.54
C ALA A 19 -29.53 -6.45 28.21
N THR A 20 -30.56 -7.29 28.34
CA THR A 20 -31.48 -7.89 27.37
C THR A 20 -32.63 -6.94 26.92
N PRO A 21 -33.40 -7.27 25.85
CA PRO A 21 -34.26 -6.34 25.10
C PRO A 21 -35.76 -6.39 25.49
N PRO A 22 -36.59 -5.40 25.08
CA PRO A 22 -37.93 -5.68 24.49
C PRO A 22 -38.44 -4.56 23.50
N PRO A 23 -39.74 -4.46 23.09
CA PRO A 23 -40.47 -5.26 22.09
C PRO A 23 -41.13 -4.40 20.94
N HIS A 24 -42.06 -5.03 20.19
CA HIS A 24 -42.63 -4.79 18.85
C HIS A 24 -43.51 -3.54 18.53
N ALA A 25 -43.49 -3.15 17.23
CA ALA A 25 -44.57 -2.80 16.24
C ALA A 25 -45.38 -1.46 16.23
N LEU A 26 -45.23 -0.72 15.09
CA LEU A 26 -46.18 -0.03 14.13
C LEU A 26 -47.45 0.74 14.63
N PRO A 27 -48.03 1.75 13.89
CA PRO A 27 -48.21 1.83 12.42
C PRO A 27 -48.14 3.23 11.72
N LEU A 28 -48.31 3.20 10.38
CA LEU A 28 -48.39 4.29 9.37
C LEU A 28 -49.67 5.14 9.42
N PRO A 29 -49.69 6.30 8.70
CA PRO A 29 -50.81 6.60 7.80
C PRO A 29 -50.43 7.14 6.40
N THR A 30 -51.46 7.29 5.58
CA THR A 30 -51.56 7.24 4.11
C THR A 30 -51.99 8.57 3.43
N LYS A 31 -51.51 8.79 2.18
CA LYS A 31 -52.11 9.55 1.02
C LYS A 31 -52.20 11.11 1.13
N LEU A 32 -52.04 12.00 0.10
CA LEU A 32 -52.19 11.99 -1.37
C LEU A 32 -51.45 13.21 -2.06
N HIS A 33 -51.17 13.08 -3.37
CA HIS A 33 -50.50 13.89 -4.46
C HIS A 33 -51.01 15.34 -4.81
N PRO A 34 -50.56 16.08 -5.89
CA PRO A 34 -49.38 16.02 -6.83
C PRO A 34 -48.72 17.39 -7.28
N LYS A 35 -47.70 17.28 -8.18
CA LYS A 35 -47.07 18.28 -9.13
C LYS A 35 -45.90 19.09 -8.52
N THR A 36 -44.66 19.14 -9.05
CA THR A 36 -44.12 19.24 -10.43
C THR A 36 -42.67 18.70 -10.51
N ARG A 37 -42.26 18.19 -11.69
CA ARG A 37 -40.86 17.86 -12.10
C ARG A 37 -40.07 19.15 -12.44
N PRO A 38 -38.70 19.22 -12.41
CA PRO A 38 -37.85 18.36 -13.25
C PRO A 38 -36.40 17.98 -12.80
N HIS A 39 -35.88 17.00 -13.56
CA HIS A 39 -34.51 16.52 -13.85
C HIS A 39 -33.71 15.63 -12.86
N PRO A 40 -32.99 14.59 -13.38
CA PRO A 40 -32.52 13.47 -12.57
C PRO A 40 -31.05 13.61 -12.14
N LEU A 41 -30.81 13.45 -10.85
CA LEU A 41 -29.50 13.22 -10.24
C LEU A 41 -29.10 11.73 -10.33
N PRO A 42 -27.80 11.40 -10.34
CA PRO A 42 -27.30 10.04 -10.47
C PRO A 42 -27.60 9.16 -9.24
N LEU A 43 -28.05 7.93 -9.50
CA LEU A 43 -28.51 6.95 -8.51
C LEU A 43 -27.34 6.35 -7.69
N LEU A 44 -27.29 6.74 -6.41
CA LEU A 44 -26.66 5.96 -5.33
C LEU A 44 -27.47 4.68 -5.08
N ILE A 45 -26.94 3.53 -5.48
CA ILE A 45 -27.52 2.22 -5.15
C ILE A 45 -27.05 1.81 -3.76
N LEU A 46 -27.92 1.96 -2.76
CA LEU A 46 -27.84 1.29 -1.47
C LEU A 46 -28.18 -0.19 -1.66
N LEU A 47 -27.18 -1.08 -1.51
CA LEU A 47 -27.40 -2.53 -1.52
C LEU A 47 -27.85 -3.03 -0.13
N PRO A 48 -28.84 -3.93 -0.03
CA PRO A 48 -29.20 -4.55 1.23
C PRO A 48 -28.17 -5.61 1.65
N ARG A 49 -27.71 -5.53 2.91
CA ARG A 49 -26.93 -6.56 3.58
C ARG A 49 -27.75 -7.85 3.73
N ARG A 50 -27.27 -9.01 3.26
CA ARG A 50 -27.59 -10.31 3.89
C ARG A 50 -26.48 -11.37 3.84
N ARG A 51 -26.20 -11.85 5.05
CA ARG A 51 -25.84 -13.18 5.58
C ARG A 51 -24.76 -14.06 4.89
N ARG A 52 -23.77 -14.38 5.73
CA ARG A 52 -22.72 -15.42 5.62
C ARG A 52 -23.27 -16.77 5.11
N GLY A 53 -22.66 -17.28 4.06
CA GLY A 53 -22.65 -18.69 3.65
C GLY A 53 -21.20 -19.10 3.35
N GLY A 54 -20.82 -20.33 3.69
CA GLY A 54 -19.44 -20.85 3.75
C GLY A 54 -18.72 -21.07 2.40
N PRO A 55 -17.55 -21.73 2.43
CA PRO A 55 -16.48 -21.56 1.44
C PRO A 55 -16.77 -22.27 0.11
N ILE A 56 -16.41 -21.60 -1.00
CA ILE A 56 -16.33 -22.19 -2.34
C ILE A 56 -14.98 -22.92 -2.42
N ALA A 57 -15.03 -24.24 -2.43
CA ALA A 57 -13.87 -25.10 -2.62
C ALA A 57 -13.51 -25.26 -4.11
N ALA A 58 -12.22 -25.46 -4.36
CA ALA A 58 -11.62 -25.70 -5.66
C ALA A 58 -12.17 -26.96 -6.35
N PHE A 59 -12.14 -26.92 -7.68
CA PHE A 59 -12.45 -28.03 -8.58
C PHE A 59 -11.81 -29.34 -8.13
N SER A 60 -12.63 -30.38 -7.97
CA SER A 60 -12.21 -31.78 -7.98
C SER A 60 -13.11 -32.56 -8.94
N ALA A 61 -12.49 -33.46 -9.72
CA ALA A 61 -13.10 -34.22 -10.80
C ALA A 61 -14.18 -35.20 -10.29
N PRO A 62 -15.22 -35.54 -11.09
CA PRO A 62 -16.24 -36.47 -10.65
C PRO A 62 -15.79 -37.92 -10.88
N ALA A 63 -15.89 -38.71 -9.81
CA ALA A 63 -15.92 -40.17 -9.88
C ALA A 63 -17.28 -40.65 -10.45
N SER A 64 -17.22 -41.77 -11.15
CA SER A 64 -18.25 -42.38 -11.98
C SER A 64 -19.46 -42.91 -11.20
N SER A 65 -20.67 -42.55 -11.68
CA SER A 65 -21.89 -43.32 -11.44
C SER A 65 -22.72 -43.42 -12.72
N SER A 66 -22.91 -44.65 -13.19
CA SER A 66 -23.52 -45.03 -14.46
C SER A 66 -25.05 -45.08 -14.38
N ALA A 67 -25.74 -43.97 -14.75
CA ALA A 67 -27.16 -43.96 -15.17
C ALA A 67 -27.62 -42.56 -15.66
N SER A 68 -26.94 -41.93 -16.63
CA SER A 68 -27.40 -40.65 -17.22
C SER A 68 -26.73 -40.29 -18.57
N ALA A 69 -26.32 -41.28 -19.36
CA ALA A 69 -25.43 -41.04 -20.51
C ALA A 69 -26.09 -40.33 -21.71
N SER A 70 -27.41 -40.41 -21.87
CA SER A 70 -28.15 -39.88 -23.04
C SER A 70 -28.60 -38.43 -22.90
N THR A 71 -28.93 -37.97 -21.68
CA THR A 71 -29.28 -36.57 -21.40
C THR A 71 -28.06 -35.66 -21.25
N SER A 72 -26.93 -36.19 -20.75
CA SER A 72 -25.68 -35.42 -20.70
C SER A 72 -25.04 -35.20 -22.07
N SER A 73 -25.21 -36.15 -23.00
CA SER A 73 -24.65 -36.04 -24.36
C SER A 73 -25.41 -35.02 -25.22
N LEU A 74 -26.74 -34.94 -25.08
CA LEU A 74 -27.56 -33.95 -25.79
C LEU A 74 -27.26 -32.54 -25.28
N SER A 75 -27.19 -32.35 -23.95
CA SER A 75 -26.83 -31.06 -23.34
C SER A 75 -25.42 -30.58 -23.74
N ALA A 76 -24.45 -31.48 -23.86
CA ALA A 76 -23.11 -31.13 -24.30
C ALA A 76 -23.02 -30.82 -25.80
N TYR A 77 -23.84 -31.50 -26.62
CA TYR A 77 -23.98 -31.21 -28.04
C TYR A 77 -24.60 -29.83 -28.27
N ASP A 78 -25.72 -29.56 -27.60
CA ASP A 78 -26.41 -28.27 -27.68
C ASP A 78 -25.54 -27.10 -27.20
N ALA A 79 -24.74 -27.31 -26.16
CA ALA A 79 -23.78 -26.29 -25.70
C ALA A 79 -22.75 -25.94 -26.79
N ARG A 80 -22.19 -26.94 -27.48
CA ARG A 80 -21.24 -26.72 -28.58
C ARG A 80 -21.89 -26.06 -29.79
N GLU A 81 -23.12 -26.46 -30.13
CA GLU A 81 -23.89 -25.84 -31.20
C GLU A 81 -24.25 -24.38 -30.86
N ALA A 82 -24.54 -24.07 -29.59
CA ALA A 82 -24.78 -22.71 -29.14
C ALA A 82 -23.50 -21.85 -29.17
N GLU A 83 -22.35 -22.38 -28.74
CA GLU A 83 -21.05 -21.73 -28.89
C GLU A 83 -20.73 -21.44 -30.37
N ALA A 84 -20.95 -22.40 -31.26
CA ALA A 84 -20.74 -22.23 -32.70
C ALA A 84 -21.67 -21.16 -33.31
N ALA A 85 -22.92 -21.07 -32.84
CA ALA A 85 -23.84 -19.99 -33.22
C ALA A 85 -23.33 -18.60 -32.76
N VAL A 86 -22.80 -18.50 -31.54
CA VAL A 86 -22.21 -17.26 -31.01
C VAL A 86 -20.98 -16.85 -31.82
N ALA A 87 -20.10 -17.79 -32.17
CA ALA A 87 -18.95 -17.52 -33.04
C ALA A 87 -19.38 -16.98 -34.41
N GLU A 88 -20.46 -17.51 -34.99
CA GLU A 88 -21.03 -17.02 -36.25
C GLU A 88 -21.57 -15.59 -36.13
N LEU A 89 -22.27 -15.26 -35.05
CA LEU A 89 -22.76 -13.90 -34.77
C LEU A 89 -21.62 -12.88 -34.62
N LEU A 90 -20.53 -13.28 -33.96
CA LEU A 90 -19.35 -12.46 -33.77
C LEU A 90 -18.65 -12.17 -35.12
N ARG A 91 -18.56 -13.17 -36.02
CA ARG A 91 -18.03 -12.99 -37.37
C ARG A 91 -18.89 -12.05 -38.21
N GLU A 92 -20.21 -12.18 -38.15
CA GLU A 92 -21.13 -11.25 -38.83
C GLU A 92 -21.00 -9.82 -38.29
N SER A 93 -20.69 -9.68 -37.00
CA SER A 93 -20.40 -8.39 -36.36
C SER A 93 -18.98 -7.87 -36.64
N GLY A 94 -18.20 -8.55 -37.50
CA GLY A 94 -16.90 -8.12 -38.00
C GLY A 94 -15.68 -8.68 -37.26
N ALA A 95 -15.84 -9.57 -36.28
CA ALA A 95 -14.69 -10.19 -35.59
C ALA A 95 -13.94 -11.16 -36.52
N SER A 96 -12.61 -11.25 -36.35
CA SER A 96 -11.81 -12.26 -37.05
C SER A 96 -12.25 -13.68 -36.66
N PRO A 97 -12.08 -14.70 -37.51
CA PRO A 97 -12.49 -16.07 -37.16
C PRO A 97 -11.87 -16.56 -35.85
N ALA A 98 -10.58 -16.29 -35.64
CA ALA A 98 -9.86 -16.67 -34.43
C ALA A 98 -10.39 -15.94 -33.17
N ASP A 99 -10.67 -14.63 -33.27
CA ASP A 99 -11.22 -13.87 -32.15
C ASP A 99 -12.65 -14.31 -31.83
N ALA A 100 -13.48 -14.55 -32.85
CA ALA A 100 -14.85 -15.01 -32.67
C ALA A 100 -14.91 -16.35 -31.93
N ASP A 101 -14.09 -17.32 -32.34
CA ASP A 101 -14.02 -18.63 -31.68
C ASP A 101 -13.50 -18.51 -30.25
N ALA A 102 -12.44 -17.72 -30.02
CA ALA A 102 -11.88 -17.50 -28.68
C ALA A 102 -12.87 -16.81 -27.73
N ILE A 103 -13.63 -15.83 -28.22
CA ILE A 103 -14.66 -15.12 -27.46
C ILE A 103 -15.82 -16.07 -27.13
N ALA A 104 -16.33 -16.80 -28.12
CA ALA A 104 -17.46 -17.71 -27.94
C ALA A 104 -17.18 -18.78 -26.88
N VAL A 105 -16.00 -19.42 -26.93
CA VAL A 105 -15.56 -20.41 -25.94
C VAL A 105 -15.48 -19.83 -24.52
N ARG A 106 -15.17 -18.55 -24.39
CA ARG A 106 -15.07 -17.85 -23.10
C ARG A 106 -16.36 -17.14 -22.67
N ALA A 107 -17.44 -17.25 -23.45
CA ALA A 107 -18.75 -16.67 -23.15
C ALA A 107 -19.86 -17.74 -22.97
N PRO A 108 -19.65 -18.76 -22.11
CA PRO A 108 -20.58 -19.89 -21.99
C PRO A 108 -21.93 -19.47 -21.39
N GLY A 109 -21.99 -18.44 -20.54
CA GLY A 109 -23.25 -17.96 -19.96
C GLY A 109 -24.11 -17.25 -20.99
N TYR A 110 -23.52 -16.50 -21.92
CA TYR A 110 -24.24 -15.90 -23.04
C TYR A 110 -24.77 -16.98 -24.00
N ALA A 111 -23.93 -17.96 -24.35
CA ALA A 111 -24.35 -19.10 -25.19
C ALA A 111 -25.51 -19.88 -24.54
N ALA A 112 -25.39 -20.20 -23.24
CA ALA A 112 -26.45 -20.84 -22.47
C ALA A 112 -27.72 -19.98 -22.41
N MET A 113 -27.62 -18.68 -22.18
CA MET A 113 -28.78 -17.78 -22.16
C MET A 113 -29.54 -17.77 -23.50
N LEU A 114 -28.85 -17.93 -24.63
CA LEU A 114 -29.50 -18.06 -25.94
C LEU A 114 -30.11 -19.46 -26.12
N ALA A 115 -29.37 -20.51 -25.79
CA ALA A 115 -29.82 -21.89 -25.85
C ALA A 115 -31.09 -22.12 -25.00
N ASP A 116 -31.13 -21.59 -23.78
CA ASP A 116 -32.26 -21.67 -22.86
C ASP A 116 -33.50 -20.98 -23.45
N GLY A 117 -33.33 -19.81 -24.08
CA GLY A 117 -34.42 -19.10 -24.74
C GLY A 117 -34.97 -19.84 -25.97
N VAL A 118 -34.10 -20.55 -26.71
CA VAL A 118 -34.54 -21.44 -27.80
C VAL A 118 -35.33 -22.62 -27.24
N ARG A 119 -34.81 -23.29 -26.21
CA ARG A 119 -35.50 -24.43 -25.58
C ARG A 119 -36.86 -24.05 -25.02
N GLU A 120 -36.96 -22.90 -24.35
CA GLU A 120 -38.23 -22.39 -23.83
C GLU A 120 -39.24 -22.11 -24.94
N LEU A 121 -38.81 -21.51 -26.06
CA LEU A 121 -39.71 -21.27 -27.20
C LEU A 121 -40.09 -22.55 -27.96
N ASP A 122 -39.19 -23.54 -28.04
CA ASP A 122 -39.47 -24.84 -28.65
C ASP A 122 -40.43 -25.67 -27.78
N GLU A 123 -40.25 -25.66 -26.45
CA GLU A 123 -41.17 -26.28 -25.49
C GLU A 123 -42.57 -25.68 -25.55
N LEU A 124 -42.67 -24.36 -25.77
CA LEU A 124 -43.94 -23.65 -25.89
C LEU A 124 -44.52 -23.69 -27.32
N GLY A 125 -43.81 -24.23 -28.30
CA GLY A 125 -44.21 -24.23 -29.72
C GLY A 125 -44.34 -22.83 -30.34
N LEU A 126 -43.69 -21.82 -29.75
CA LEU A 126 -43.83 -20.40 -30.10
C LEU A 126 -42.74 -19.91 -31.08
N TRP A 127 -41.79 -20.77 -31.46
CA TRP A 127 -40.64 -20.38 -32.29
C TRP A 127 -41.07 -19.69 -33.61
N ALA A 128 -42.03 -20.27 -34.32
CA ALA A 128 -42.54 -19.71 -35.57
C ALA A 128 -43.15 -18.32 -35.37
N SER A 129 -43.96 -18.14 -34.31
CA SER A 129 -44.57 -16.85 -33.97
C SER A 129 -43.54 -15.80 -33.53
N TRP A 130 -42.47 -16.21 -32.84
CA TRP A 130 -41.39 -15.31 -32.43
C TRP A 130 -40.58 -14.84 -33.64
N SER A 131 -40.23 -15.76 -34.54
CA SER A 131 -39.42 -15.48 -35.73
C SER A 131 -40.10 -14.52 -36.71
N SER A 132 -41.44 -14.56 -36.85
CA SER A 132 -42.19 -13.63 -37.70
C SER A 132 -42.21 -12.19 -37.16
N GLY A 133 -42.11 -12.01 -35.83
CA GLY A 133 -42.08 -10.69 -35.17
C GLY A 133 -40.69 -10.06 -35.07
N ALA A 134 -39.63 -10.86 -35.14
CA ALA A 134 -38.24 -10.41 -34.96
C ALA A 134 -37.61 -9.71 -36.20
N GLY A 135 -38.39 -9.44 -37.25
CA GLY A 135 -37.94 -8.70 -38.44
C GLY A 135 -37.17 -9.54 -39.46
N GLY A 136 -37.41 -10.87 -39.50
CA GLY A 136 -36.98 -11.69 -40.62
C GLY A 136 -37.79 -11.38 -41.87
N GLY A 137 -37.21 -10.65 -42.82
CA GLY A 137 -37.73 -10.58 -44.17
C GLY A 137 -37.91 -12.01 -44.71
N ALA A 138 -39.00 -12.23 -45.43
CA ALA A 138 -39.41 -13.51 -46.00
C ALA A 138 -38.22 -14.22 -46.68
N VAL A 139 -37.59 -15.15 -45.97
CA VAL A 139 -36.85 -16.24 -46.58
C VAL A 139 -37.81 -17.41 -46.54
N GLU A 140 -38.24 -17.83 -47.74
CA GLU A 140 -39.17 -18.92 -47.96
C GLU A 140 -38.82 -20.12 -47.07
N MET A 141 -39.86 -20.58 -46.37
CA MET A 141 -39.86 -21.79 -45.57
C MET A 141 -39.53 -22.99 -46.45
N GLU A 142 -38.33 -23.53 -46.31
CA GLU A 142 -38.13 -24.95 -46.58
C GLU A 142 -38.32 -25.74 -45.27
N MET A 143 -39.24 -26.69 -45.36
CA MET A 143 -39.84 -27.45 -44.28
C MET A 143 -38.85 -28.50 -43.77
N GLY A 144 -37.90 -28.05 -42.95
CA GLY A 144 -37.03 -28.88 -42.12
C GLY A 144 -36.75 -28.12 -40.83
N ARG A 145 -36.88 -28.76 -39.66
CA ARG A 145 -36.54 -28.15 -38.37
C ARG A 145 -35.22 -27.40 -38.52
N LEU A 146 -35.23 -26.07 -38.44
CA LEU A 146 -34.00 -25.29 -38.37
C LEU A 146 -33.14 -25.96 -37.28
N GLY A 147 -31.92 -26.38 -37.64
CA GLY A 147 -31.05 -27.05 -36.66
C GLY A 147 -30.87 -26.15 -35.44
N PHE A 148 -30.78 -26.74 -34.24
CA PHE A 148 -30.73 -26.01 -32.96
C PHE A 148 -29.78 -24.80 -32.98
N ARG A 149 -28.58 -24.97 -33.56
CA ARG A 149 -27.62 -23.89 -33.81
C ARG A 149 -28.19 -22.68 -34.56
N ARG A 150 -28.96 -22.91 -35.62
CA ARG A 150 -29.55 -21.84 -36.44
C ARG A 150 -30.60 -21.07 -35.65
N ASN A 151 -31.36 -21.75 -34.80
CA ASN A 151 -32.31 -21.09 -33.89
C ASN A 151 -31.57 -20.20 -32.88
N VAL A 152 -30.50 -20.71 -32.26
CA VAL A 152 -29.65 -19.92 -31.34
C VAL A 152 -29.06 -18.69 -32.04
N TYR A 153 -28.58 -18.85 -33.27
CA TYR A 153 -28.06 -17.75 -34.08
C TYR A 153 -29.12 -16.67 -34.34
N LEU A 154 -30.32 -17.04 -34.78
CA LEU A 154 -31.42 -16.09 -35.02
C LEU A 154 -31.82 -15.36 -33.73
N MET A 155 -31.84 -16.08 -32.60
CA MET A 155 -32.10 -15.48 -31.29
C MET A 155 -31.07 -14.41 -30.93
N GLY A 156 -29.77 -14.71 -31.07
CA GLY A 156 -28.72 -13.74 -30.78
C GLY A 156 -28.76 -12.53 -31.71
N ARG A 157 -29.00 -12.75 -33.01
CA ARG A 157 -29.14 -11.67 -34.01
C ARG A 157 -30.22 -10.64 -33.64
N SER A 158 -31.29 -11.06 -32.98
CA SER A 158 -32.38 -10.17 -32.56
C SER A 158 -32.02 -9.23 -31.40
N ARG A 159 -31.00 -9.55 -30.59
CA ARG A 159 -30.71 -8.85 -29.32
C ARG A 159 -30.04 -7.48 -29.47
N ARG A 160 -29.63 -7.10 -30.69
CA ARG A 160 -28.96 -5.81 -31.01
C ARG A 160 -27.78 -5.46 -30.08
N ASP A 161 -27.12 -6.47 -29.51
CA ASP A 161 -25.93 -6.27 -28.69
C ASP A 161 -24.64 -6.21 -29.51
N HIS A 162 -24.72 -6.43 -30.82
CA HIS A 162 -23.63 -6.37 -31.79
C HIS A 162 -22.38 -7.17 -31.35
N GLY A 163 -22.58 -8.28 -30.65
CA GLY A 163 -21.50 -9.13 -30.15
C GLY A 163 -20.72 -8.59 -28.94
N VAL A 164 -21.16 -7.46 -28.36
CA VAL A 164 -20.45 -6.81 -27.23
C VAL A 164 -20.66 -7.56 -25.91
N VAL A 165 -21.87 -8.09 -25.66
CA VAL A 165 -22.15 -8.86 -24.45
C VAL A 165 -21.25 -10.11 -24.34
N PRO A 166 -21.16 -10.98 -25.37
CA PRO A 166 -20.23 -12.11 -25.33
C PRO A 166 -18.77 -11.68 -25.25
N LEU A 167 -18.36 -10.57 -25.89
CA LEU A 167 -17.01 -10.02 -25.70
C LEU A 167 -16.74 -9.66 -24.23
N LEU A 168 -17.65 -8.96 -23.56
CA LEU A 168 -17.49 -8.58 -22.15
C LEU A 168 -17.45 -9.81 -21.22
N GLU A 169 -18.29 -10.80 -21.48
CA GLU A 169 -18.25 -12.06 -20.73
C GLU A 169 -16.92 -12.81 -20.94
N SER A 170 -16.39 -12.84 -22.17
CA SER A 170 -15.12 -13.50 -22.50
C SER A 170 -13.91 -12.95 -21.74
N VAL A 171 -13.99 -11.68 -21.31
CA VAL A 171 -12.96 -11.05 -20.47
C VAL A 171 -13.23 -11.17 -18.98
N GLY A 172 -14.28 -11.90 -18.59
CA GLY A 172 -14.66 -12.26 -17.22
C GLY A 172 -15.69 -11.33 -16.57
N VAL A 173 -16.26 -10.35 -17.30
CA VAL A 173 -17.33 -9.49 -16.76
C VAL A 173 -18.59 -10.33 -16.59
N ARG A 174 -19.26 -10.21 -15.44
CA ARG A 174 -20.49 -10.98 -15.18
C ARG A 174 -21.55 -10.66 -16.23
N LEU A 175 -22.26 -11.67 -16.71
CA LEU A 175 -23.29 -11.52 -17.75
C LEU A 175 -24.32 -10.41 -17.45
N SER A 176 -24.75 -10.29 -16.19
CA SER A 176 -25.66 -9.20 -15.75
C SER A 176 -25.05 -7.81 -15.93
N SER A 177 -23.77 -7.66 -15.60
CA SER A 177 -23.02 -6.40 -15.77
C SER A 177 -22.75 -6.15 -17.26
N ALA A 178 -22.37 -7.18 -18.01
CA ALA A 178 -22.10 -7.10 -19.45
C ALA A 178 -23.31 -6.56 -20.22
N LYS A 179 -24.52 -7.05 -19.91
CA LYS A 179 -25.79 -6.55 -20.50
C LYS A 179 -26.06 -5.08 -20.19
N LEU A 180 -25.64 -4.59 -19.02
CA LEU A 180 -25.80 -3.18 -18.65
C LEU A 180 -24.74 -2.29 -19.31
N ILE A 181 -23.52 -2.80 -19.51
CA ILE A 181 -22.40 -2.03 -20.09
C ILE A 181 -22.51 -1.96 -21.62
N ALA A 182 -22.90 -3.07 -22.26
CA ALA A 182 -22.89 -3.21 -23.71
C ALA A 182 -23.56 -2.05 -24.48
N PRO A 183 -24.77 -1.55 -24.10
CA PRO A 183 -25.42 -0.45 -24.80
C PRO A 183 -24.58 0.83 -24.86
N TYR A 184 -23.74 1.08 -23.86
CA TYR A 184 -22.92 2.30 -23.78
C TYR A 184 -21.66 2.24 -24.65
N VAL A 185 -21.19 1.04 -25.00
CA VAL A 185 -19.93 0.86 -25.74
C VAL A 185 -20.14 0.32 -27.15
N ALA A 186 -21.33 -0.21 -27.46
CA ALA A 186 -21.63 -0.84 -28.75
C ALA A 186 -21.44 0.08 -29.97
N ALA A 187 -21.61 1.39 -29.80
CA ALA A 187 -21.41 2.36 -30.88
C ALA A 187 -19.98 2.36 -31.45
N ALA A 188 -18.98 1.89 -30.69
CA ALA A 188 -17.59 1.82 -31.18
C ALA A 188 -17.36 0.70 -32.21
N GLY A 189 -18.24 -0.30 -32.28
CA GLY A 189 -18.07 -1.47 -33.14
C GLY A 189 -17.20 -2.58 -32.51
N LEU A 190 -17.58 -3.83 -32.77
CA LEU A 190 -16.96 -5.01 -32.16
C LEU A 190 -15.45 -5.14 -32.45
N PRO A 191 -14.95 -4.97 -33.69
CA PRO A 191 -13.52 -5.14 -33.97
C PRO A 191 -12.64 -4.13 -33.21
N VAL A 192 -13.12 -2.88 -33.13
CA VAL A 192 -12.44 -1.80 -32.39
C VAL A 192 -12.39 -2.14 -30.90
N LEU A 193 -13.51 -2.62 -30.33
CA LEU A 193 -13.55 -3.02 -28.91
C LEU A 193 -12.63 -4.20 -28.61
N ILE A 194 -12.52 -5.19 -29.50
CA ILE A 194 -11.60 -6.32 -29.36
C ILE A 194 -10.15 -5.83 -29.27
N ASN A 195 -9.74 -4.95 -30.19
CA ASN A 195 -8.39 -4.39 -30.21
C ASN A 195 -8.11 -3.56 -28.96
N ARG A 196 -9.04 -2.69 -28.55
CA ARG A 196 -8.91 -1.89 -27.32
C ARG A 196 -8.80 -2.75 -26.07
N VAL A 197 -9.56 -3.84 -25.98
CA VAL A 197 -9.44 -4.80 -24.87
C VAL A 197 -8.03 -5.41 -24.83
N LYS A 198 -7.51 -5.84 -25.99
CA LYS A 198 -6.15 -6.40 -26.09
C LYS A 198 -5.11 -5.36 -25.66
N PHE A 199 -5.20 -4.15 -26.21
CA PHE A 199 -4.28 -3.05 -25.90
C PHE A 199 -4.33 -2.66 -24.42
N LEU A 200 -5.51 -2.49 -23.82
CA LEU A 200 -5.64 -2.17 -22.40
C LEU A 200 -5.05 -3.27 -21.52
N LYS A 201 -5.26 -4.55 -21.87
CA LYS A 201 -4.68 -5.66 -21.11
C LYS A 201 -3.15 -5.68 -21.21
N GLU A 202 -2.61 -5.44 -22.40
CA GLU A 202 -1.16 -5.34 -22.61
C GLU A 202 -0.57 -4.16 -21.84
N MET A 203 -1.16 -2.97 -21.97
CA MET A 203 -0.74 -1.76 -21.27
C MET A 203 -0.78 -1.91 -19.74
N LEU A 204 -1.82 -2.55 -19.20
CA LEU A 204 -2.05 -2.62 -17.76
C LEU A 204 -1.46 -3.85 -17.08
N PHE A 205 -1.15 -4.95 -17.79
CA PHE A 205 -0.79 -6.22 -17.15
C PHE A 205 0.40 -6.97 -17.80
N SER A 206 1.12 -6.34 -18.73
CA SER A 206 2.31 -6.94 -19.36
C SER A 206 3.49 -7.17 -18.41
N SER A 207 3.67 -6.30 -17.40
CA SER A 207 4.70 -6.46 -16.37
C SER A 207 4.12 -6.95 -15.05
N SER A 208 4.83 -7.87 -14.38
CA SER A 208 4.45 -8.40 -13.06
C SER A 208 5.20 -7.74 -11.88
N ASP A 209 6.22 -6.94 -12.17
CA ASP A 209 7.22 -6.50 -11.18
C ASP A 209 6.65 -5.53 -10.11
N TYR A 210 5.49 -4.92 -10.38
CA TYR A 210 4.85 -3.96 -9.47
C TYR A 210 3.70 -4.56 -8.65
N ALA A 211 3.31 -5.82 -8.87
CA ALA A 211 2.11 -6.43 -8.29
C ALA A 211 2.07 -6.41 -6.75
N THR A 212 3.23 -6.58 -6.10
CA THR A 212 3.31 -6.53 -4.62
C THR A 212 3.21 -5.10 -4.07
N LEU A 213 3.70 -4.10 -4.82
CA LEU A 213 3.71 -2.70 -4.41
C LEU A 213 2.34 -2.05 -4.59
N ILE A 214 1.63 -2.39 -5.66
CA ILE A 214 0.28 -1.86 -5.92
C ILE A 214 -0.70 -2.22 -4.80
N GLY A 215 -0.76 -3.48 -4.39
CA GLY A 215 -1.64 -3.91 -3.30
C GLY A 215 -1.34 -3.19 -1.98
N ARG A 216 -0.05 -2.98 -1.66
CA ARG A 216 0.36 -2.23 -0.47
C ARG A 216 -0.10 -0.77 -0.51
N ASN A 217 0.04 -0.10 -1.65
CA ASN A 217 -0.39 1.30 -1.80
C ASN A 217 -1.92 1.44 -1.77
N ALA A 218 -2.66 0.52 -2.41
CA ALA A 218 -4.12 0.47 -2.34
C ALA A 218 -4.61 0.31 -0.89
N LYS A 219 -4.05 -0.64 -0.12
CA LYS A 219 -4.40 -0.82 1.30
C LYS A 219 -4.11 0.42 2.15
N ARG A 220 -2.98 1.09 1.89
CA ARG A 220 -2.63 2.33 2.60
C ARG A 220 -3.63 3.44 2.30
N MET A 221 -4.04 3.60 1.05
CA MET A 221 -5.09 4.55 0.69
C MET A 221 -6.39 4.23 1.44
N MET A 222 -6.91 3.00 1.35
CA MET A 222 -8.14 2.59 2.03
C MET A 222 -8.08 2.79 3.55
N THR A 223 -6.90 2.59 4.16
CA THR A 223 -6.71 2.72 5.61
C THR A 223 -6.59 4.18 6.06
N HIS A 224 -5.90 5.02 5.28
CA HIS A 224 -5.47 6.33 5.73
C HIS A 224 -6.28 7.50 5.15
N LEU A 225 -7.02 7.28 4.05
CA LEU A 225 -7.96 8.28 3.54
C LEU A 225 -9.01 8.58 4.62
N SER A 226 -9.17 9.86 4.94
CA SER A 226 -10.13 10.30 5.96
C SER A 226 -10.82 11.62 5.65
N ILE A 227 -10.57 12.12 4.44
CA ILE A 227 -11.38 13.17 3.83
C ILE A 227 -12.59 12.53 3.13
N PRO A 228 -13.67 13.29 2.92
CA PRO A 228 -14.74 12.86 2.03
C PRO A 228 -14.18 12.54 0.63
N ALA A 229 -14.59 11.40 0.08
CA ALA A 229 -14.19 10.99 -1.25
C ALA A 229 -15.00 11.75 -2.32
N ASP A 230 -14.32 12.37 -3.28
CA ASP A 230 -14.97 12.84 -4.51
C ASP A 230 -15.35 11.65 -5.41
N ASP A 231 -16.08 11.91 -6.51
CA ASP A 231 -16.58 10.85 -7.40
C ASP A 231 -15.47 9.93 -7.92
N ALA A 232 -14.31 10.49 -8.26
CA ALA A 232 -13.17 9.75 -8.77
C ALA A 232 -12.58 8.82 -7.69
N LEU A 233 -12.41 9.33 -6.47
CA LEU A 233 -11.98 8.54 -5.32
C LEU A 233 -13.01 7.46 -4.97
N GLN A 234 -14.30 7.80 -4.95
CA GLN A 234 -15.36 6.87 -4.55
C GLN A 234 -15.49 5.69 -5.51
N ARG A 235 -15.40 5.93 -6.83
CA ARG A 235 -15.37 4.84 -7.83
C ARG A 235 -14.14 3.97 -7.67
N THR A 236 -12.98 4.56 -7.40
CA THR A 236 -11.72 3.83 -7.17
C THR A 236 -11.78 2.98 -5.90
N LEU A 237 -12.32 3.51 -4.80
CA LEU A 237 -12.54 2.75 -3.57
C LEU A 237 -13.52 1.61 -3.78
N SER A 238 -14.62 1.85 -4.52
CA SER A 238 -15.59 0.80 -4.86
C SER A 238 -14.95 -0.33 -5.68
N PHE A 239 -14.05 0.01 -6.60
CA PHE A 239 -13.24 -0.97 -7.32
C PHE A 239 -12.34 -1.77 -6.38
N PHE A 240 -11.65 -1.11 -5.45
CA PHE A 240 -10.81 -1.80 -4.46
C PHE A 240 -11.60 -2.67 -3.50
N GLU A 241 -12.80 -2.27 -3.08
CA GLU A 241 -13.68 -3.08 -2.24
C GLU A 241 -14.14 -4.36 -2.96
N LYS A 242 -14.47 -4.27 -4.26
CA LYS A 242 -14.76 -5.46 -5.08
C LYS A 242 -13.56 -6.41 -5.13
N MET A 243 -12.34 -5.88 -5.26
CA MET A 243 -11.11 -6.67 -5.27
C MET A 243 -10.79 -7.27 -3.91
N GLU A 244 -10.96 -6.51 -2.82
CA GLU A 244 -10.69 -6.95 -1.44
C GLU A 244 -11.63 -8.09 -1.02
N ALA A 245 -12.84 -8.15 -1.58
CA ALA A 245 -13.78 -9.25 -1.36
C ALA A 245 -13.38 -10.58 -2.04
N ARG A 246 -12.26 -10.64 -2.77
CA ARG A 246 -11.78 -11.84 -3.47
C ARG A 246 -10.59 -12.48 -2.78
N TYR A 247 -10.34 -13.74 -3.13
CA TYR A 247 -9.13 -14.43 -2.71
C TYR A 247 -7.90 -13.67 -3.21
N GLY A 248 -6.96 -13.37 -2.30
CA GLY A 248 -5.79 -12.51 -2.56
C GLY A 248 -6.04 -11.00 -2.37
N GLY A 249 -7.30 -10.55 -2.33
CA GLY A 249 -7.67 -9.15 -2.08
C GLY A 249 -7.11 -8.15 -3.09
N VAL A 250 -6.88 -6.91 -2.67
CA VAL A 250 -6.26 -5.86 -3.55
C VAL A 250 -4.82 -6.16 -3.97
N ASN A 251 -4.17 -7.19 -3.44
CA ASN A 251 -2.88 -7.63 -3.97
C ASN A 251 -3.01 -8.22 -5.40
N MET A 252 -4.23 -8.62 -5.79
CA MET A 252 -4.52 -9.13 -7.12
C MET A 252 -4.69 -8.04 -8.18
N LEU A 253 -4.53 -6.74 -7.83
CA LEU A 253 -4.74 -5.63 -8.76
C LEU A 253 -3.86 -5.73 -10.02
N GLY A 254 -2.61 -6.21 -9.89
CA GLY A 254 -1.70 -6.40 -11.04
C GLY A 254 -1.95 -7.67 -11.87
N HIS A 255 -2.94 -8.49 -11.54
CA HIS A 255 -3.22 -9.74 -12.25
C HIS A 255 -4.43 -9.57 -13.19
N GLY A 256 -4.15 -9.44 -14.50
CA GLY A 256 -5.15 -9.06 -15.50
C GLY A 256 -6.39 -9.96 -15.56
N ASP A 257 -6.24 -11.28 -15.51
CA ASP A 257 -7.37 -12.21 -15.54
C ASP A 257 -8.33 -12.04 -14.35
N VAL A 258 -7.81 -11.55 -13.22
CA VAL A 258 -8.60 -11.33 -12.02
C VAL A 258 -9.13 -9.90 -11.95
N SER A 259 -8.30 -8.89 -12.19
CA SER A 259 -8.64 -7.49 -11.95
C SER A 259 -9.36 -6.80 -13.10
N PHE A 260 -9.07 -7.16 -14.35
CA PHE A 260 -9.65 -6.52 -15.53
C PHE A 260 -11.19 -6.56 -15.58
N PRO A 261 -11.87 -7.69 -15.26
CA PRO A 261 -13.34 -7.70 -15.19
C PRO A 261 -13.90 -6.62 -14.25
N TYR A 262 -13.33 -6.49 -13.06
CA TYR A 262 -13.80 -5.54 -12.04
C TYR A 262 -13.43 -4.10 -12.40
N LEU A 263 -12.32 -3.92 -13.12
CA LEU A 263 -11.92 -2.64 -13.67
C LEU A 263 -12.97 -2.18 -14.69
N ILE A 264 -13.34 -3.03 -15.66
CA ILE A 264 -14.36 -2.71 -16.67
C ILE A 264 -15.75 -2.54 -16.04
N GLU A 265 -16.12 -3.37 -15.04
CA GLU A 265 -17.37 -3.18 -14.29
C GLU A 265 -17.43 -1.83 -13.56
N SER A 266 -16.28 -1.25 -13.19
CA SER A 266 -16.22 0.00 -12.41
C SER A 266 -15.96 1.22 -13.30
N PHE A 267 -15.30 1.02 -14.44
CA PHE A 267 -14.90 2.05 -15.40
C PHE A 267 -15.15 1.57 -16.84
N PRO A 268 -16.42 1.38 -17.25
CA PRO A 268 -16.74 0.85 -18.58
C PRO A 268 -16.26 1.75 -19.73
N MET A 269 -16.14 3.07 -19.47
CA MET A 269 -15.70 4.06 -20.45
C MET A 269 -14.24 3.88 -20.88
N LEU A 270 -13.43 3.07 -20.17
CA LEU A 270 -12.08 2.72 -20.61
C LEU A 270 -12.08 2.07 -22.00
N LEU A 271 -13.13 1.32 -22.34
CA LEU A 271 -13.28 0.67 -23.64
C LEU A 271 -13.54 1.66 -24.79
N LEU A 272 -13.78 2.93 -24.46
CA LEU A 272 -14.01 3.99 -25.44
C LEU A 272 -12.75 4.85 -25.71
N CYS A 273 -11.68 4.67 -24.95
CA CYS A 273 -10.45 5.43 -25.12
C CYS A 273 -9.76 5.08 -26.45
N SER A 274 -9.35 6.10 -27.22
CA SER A 274 -8.55 5.92 -28.44
C SER A 274 -7.13 5.48 -28.08
N GLU A 275 -6.60 4.50 -28.80
CA GLU A 275 -5.24 4.00 -28.59
C GLU A 275 -4.20 5.06 -28.97
N ASP A 276 -4.33 5.60 -30.19
CA ASP A 276 -3.37 6.53 -30.77
C ASP A 276 -3.55 7.97 -30.28
N ASP A 277 -4.79 8.43 -30.14
CA ASP A 277 -5.06 9.84 -29.81
C ASP A 277 -5.04 10.11 -28.29
N HIS A 278 -5.15 9.06 -27.46
CA HIS A 278 -5.32 9.23 -26.02
C HIS A 278 -4.40 8.36 -25.17
N LEU A 279 -4.48 7.03 -25.30
CA LEU A 279 -3.76 6.13 -24.39
C LEU A 279 -2.24 6.21 -24.58
N LYS A 280 -1.73 6.20 -25.82
CA LYS A 280 -0.30 6.36 -26.10
C LYS A 280 0.23 7.74 -25.65
N PRO A 281 -0.43 8.88 -25.98
CA PRO A 281 -0.06 10.18 -25.43
C PRO A 281 -0.03 10.23 -23.91
N LEU A 282 -1.00 9.60 -23.23
CA LEU A 282 -1.05 9.55 -21.78
C LEU A 282 0.16 8.80 -21.21
N ILE A 283 0.53 7.65 -21.76
CA ILE A 283 1.72 6.90 -21.34
C ILE A 283 2.97 7.76 -21.51
N ASN A 284 3.17 8.35 -22.70
CA ASN A 284 4.32 9.21 -22.99
C ASN A 284 4.39 10.40 -22.03
N PHE A 285 3.24 11.00 -21.69
CA PHE A 285 3.18 12.08 -20.72
C PHE A 285 3.58 11.61 -19.31
N LEU A 286 3.10 10.45 -18.86
CA LEU A 286 3.44 9.89 -17.56
C LEU A 286 4.95 9.55 -17.47
N GLU A 287 5.56 9.10 -18.56
CA GLU A 287 7.02 8.93 -18.67
C GLU A 287 7.75 10.27 -18.57
N TYR A 288 7.27 11.29 -19.29
CA TYR A 288 7.85 12.63 -19.30
C TYR A 288 7.88 13.28 -17.91
N ILE A 289 6.86 13.05 -17.06
CA ILE A 289 6.84 13.56 -15.68
C ILE A 289 7.68 12.71 -14.70
N GLY A 290 8.41 11.70 -15.18
CA GLY A 290 9.38 10.93 -14.41
C GLY A 290 8.88 9.59 -13.86
N ILE A 291 7.75 9.06 -14.33
CA ILE A 291 7.29 7.72 -13.94
C ILE A 291 7.98 6.68 -14.83
N PRO A 292 8.70 5.69 -14.27
CA PRO A 292 9.31 4.64 -15.08
C PRO A 292 8.25 3.81 -15.82
N SER A 293 8.47 3.51 -17.10
CA SER A 293 7.55 2.76 -17.96
C SER A 293 7.00 1.47 -17.31
N PRO A 294 7.82 0.61 -16.66
CA PRO A 294 7.32 -0.61 -16.01
C PRO A 294 6.37 -0.35 -14.82
N ARG A 295 6.28 0.90 -14.35
CA ARG A 295 5.49 1.30 -13.19
C ARG A 295 4.26 2.14 -13.55
N ILE A 296 4.09 2.52 -14.81
CA ILE A 296 2.92 3.30 -15.26
C ILE A 296 1.62 2.54 -15.01
N ALA A 297 1.56 1.27 -15.40
CA ALA A 297 0.43 0.40 -15.13
C ALA A 297 0.02 0.42 -13.64
N SER A 298 1.00 0.46 -12.73
CA SER A 298 0.73 0.53 -11.29
C SER A 298 0.03 1.83 -10.87
N VAL A 299 0.37 2.97 -11.49
CA VAL A 299 -0.27 4.26 -11.25
C VAL A 299 -1.70 4.26 -11.81
N LEU A 300 -1.86 3.77 -13.04
CA LEU A 300 -3.15 3.70 -13.73
C LEU A 300 -4.15 2.79 -12.99
N LEU A 301 -3.72 1.62 -12.51
CA LEU A 301 -4.57 0.70 -11.75
C LEU A 301 -4.89 1.21 -10.34
N LEU A 302 -4.00 2.01 -9.73
CA LEU A 302 -4.25 2.63 -8.43
C LEU A 302 -5.24 3.79 -8.52
N PHE A 303 -5.28 4.50 -9.66
CA PHE A 303 -6.25 5.57 -9.89
C PHE A 303 -6.77 5.56 -11.33
N PRO A 304 -7.65 4.60 -11.69
CA PRO A 304 -8.18 4.47 -13.05
C PRO A 304 -8.81 5.72 -13.67
N PRO A 305 -9.43 6.66 -12.90
CA PRO A 305 -9.92 7.92 -13.46
C PRO A 305 -8.88 8.71 -14.26
N ILE A 306 -7.59 8.56 -13.97
CA ILE A 306 -6.52 9.23 -14.74
C ILE A 306 -6.53 8.82 -16.21
N ILE A 307 -6.92 7.58 -16.54
CA ILE A 307 -7.01 7.08 -17.91
C ILE A 307 -8.13 7.78 -18.68
N LEU A 308 -9.16 8.25 -17.97
CA LEU A 308 -10.32 8.93 -18.56
C LEU A 308 -10.16 10.46 -18.61
N SER A 309 -9.05 11.00 -18.09
CA SER A 309 -8.82 12.44 -17.95
C SER A 309 -8.05 13.01 -19.13
N ASP A 310 -8.36 14.24 -19.54
CA ASP A 310 -7.63 14.93 -20.59
C ASP A 310 -6.26 15.44 -20.08
N ILE A 311 -5.21 15.30 -20.90
CA ILE A 311 -3.85 15.66 -20.46
C ILE A 311 -3.73 17.17 -20.23
N GLU A 312 -4.23 17.98 -21.15
CA GLU A 312 -4.07 19.44 -21.14
C GLU A 312 -5.04 20.11 -20.18
N ASN A 313 -6.28 19.65 -20.12
CA ASN A 313 -7.37 20.30 -19.40
C ASN A 313 -7.60 19.74 -18.00
N ASP A 314 -7.23 18.46 -17.74
CA ASP A 314 -7.42 17.84 -16.42
C ASP A 314 -6.10 17.60 -15.69
N ILE A 315 -5.16 16.90 -16.32
CA ILE A 315 -3.97 16.39 -15.60
C ILE A 315 -2.95 17.50 -15.35
N LYS A 316 -2.54 18.24 -16.39
CA LYS A 316 -1.54 19.32 -16.26
C LYS A 316 -1.96 20.41 -15.25
N PRO A 317 -3.20 20.92 -15.24
CA PRO A 317 -3.60 21.93 -14.26
C PRO A 317 -3.52 21.41 -12.82
N ARG A 318 -3.84 20.14 -12.60
CA ARG A 318 -3.74 19.51 -11.28
C ARG A 318 -2.29 19.30 -10.84
N ILE A 319 -1.38 18.99 -11.77
CA ILE A 319 0.07 18.98 -11.49
C ILE A 319 0.57 20.38 -11.16
N HIS A 320 0.12 21.39 -11.89
CA HIS A 320 0.51 22.78 -11.68
C HIS A 320 0.11 23.34 -10.30
N GLU A 321 -0.99 22.86 -9.72
CA GLU A 321 -1.34 23.20 -8.32
C GLU A 321 -0.29 22.73 -7.31
N TRP A 322 0.42 21.63 -7.58
CA TRP A 322 1.54 21.16 -6.75
C TRP A 322 2.82 21.97 -6.97
N GLU A 323 3.04 22.47 -8.19
CA GLU A 323 4.15 23.36 -8.49
C GLU A 323 4.01 24.71 -7.77
N LYS A 324 2.80 25.30 -7.80
CA LYS A 324 2.46 26.49 -7.00
C LYS A 324 2.69 26.26 -5.50
N ALA A 325 2.56 25.03 -5.05
CA ALA A 325 2.80 24.62 -3.67
C ALA A 325 4.29 24.38 -3.33
N GLY A 326 5.20 24.56 -4.29
CA GLY A 326 6.64 24.39 -4.13
C GLY A 326 7.12 22.94 -4.32
N ILE A 327 6.33 22.08 -4.96
CA ILE A 327 6.70 20.71 -5.31
C ILE A 327 7.01 20.66 -6.81
N GLU A 328 8.28 20.51 -7.16
CA GLU A 328 8.70 20.41 -8.57
C GLU A 328 8.10 19.17 -9.25
N GLN A 329 7.91 19.26 -10.57
CA GLN A 329 7.26 18.25 -11.40
C GLN A 329 7.88 16.85 -11.25
N GLU A 330 9.20 16.73 -11.18
CA GLU A 330 9.90 15.45 -11.00
C GLU A 330 9.47 14.74 -9.69
N TYR A 331 9.26 15.51 -8.61
CA TYR A 331 8.75 14.95 -7.36
C TYR A 331 7.29 14.54 -7.48
N VAL A 332 6.48 15.22 -8.31
CA VAL A 332 5.09 14.83 -8.54
C VAL A 332 5.04 13.43 -9.16
N GLY A 333 5.87 13.12 -10.16
CA GLY A 333 6.00 11.77 -10.71
C GLY A 333 6.32 10.72 -9.64
N MET A 334 7.29 11.01 -8.77
CA MET A 334 7.65 10.12 -7.64
C MET A 334 6.52 9.97 -6.60
N MET A 335 5.72 11.02 -6.41
CA MET A 335 4.56 10.97 -5.52
C MET A 335 3.44 10.13 -6.14
N LEU A 336 3.20 10.23 -7.45
CA LEU A 336 2.20 9.43 -8.18
C LEU A 336 2.50 7.92 -8.05
N LEU A 337 3.76 7.51 -8.07
CA LEU A 337 4.13 6.09 -7.85
C LEU A 337 3.64 5.52 -6.51
N LYS A 338 3.50 6.37 -5.49
CA LYS A 338 3.06 5.97 -4.14
C LYS A 338 1.58 6.27 -3.90
N TYR A 339 1.08 7.38 -4.45
CA TYR A 339 -0.25 7.92 -4.16
C TYR A 339 -0.79 8.72 -5.36
N PRO A 340 -1.26 8.05 -6.44
CA PRO A 340 -1.76 8.74 -7.64
C PRO A 340 -2.93 9.70 -7.39
N TRP A 341 -3.65 9.48 -6.30
CA TRP A 341 -4.80 10.27 -5.87
C TRP A 341 -4.47 11.72 -5.53
N ILE A 342 -3.20 12.15 -5.53
CA ILE A 342 -2.86 13.58 -5.53
C ILE A 342 -3.47 14.35 -6.71
N LEU A 343 -3.92 13.66 -7.76
CA LEU A 343 -4.66 14.25 -8.88
C LEU A 343 -6.18 14.29 -8.65
N SER A 344 -6.69 13.87 -7.49
CA SER A 344 -8.11 14.06 -7.15
C SER A 344 -8.37 15.49 -6.67
N THR A 345 -9.53 16.03 -7.06
CA THR A 345 -9.99 17.36 -6.62
C THR A 345 -10.09 17.44 -5.10
N GLY A 346 -10.60 16.40 -4.44
CA GLY A 346 -10.70 16.32 -2.98
C GLY A 346 -9.34 16.36 -2.28
N VAL A 347 -8.31 15.73 -2.85
CA VAL A 347 -6.95 15.74 -2.26
C VAL A 347 -6.28 17.10 -2.42
N ILE A 348 -6.43 17.73 -3.59
CA ILE A 348 -5.90 19.08 -3.84
C ILE A 348 -6.56 20.10 -2.91
N GLU A 349 -7.88 20.03 -2.71
CA GLU A 349 -8.58 20.92 -1.78
C GLU A 349 -8.16 20.66 -0.33
N ASN A 350 -8.02 19.38 0.06
CA ASN A 350 -7.56 19.05 1.41
C ASN A 350 -6.13 19.57 1.67
N TYR A 351 -5.26 19.63 0.67
CA TYR A 351 -3.94 20.23 0.84
C TYR A 351 -4.03 21.70 1.30
N ARG A 352 -4.96 22.48 0.75
CA ARG A 352 -5.22 23.86 1.19
C ARG A 352 -5.64 23.90 2.66
N GLN A 353 -6.49 22.97 3.07
CA GLN A 353 -6.92 22.83 4.47
C GLN A 353 -5.76 22.44 5.40
N ILE A 354 -4.87 21.54 4.96
CA ILE A 354 -3.66 21.15 5.71
C ILE A 354 -2.72 22.34 5.87
N LEU A 355 -2.50 23.13 4.81
CA LEU A 355 -1.68 24.34 4.88
C LEU A 355 -2.20 25.34 5.92
N LEU A 356 -3.51 25.61 5.91
CA LEU A 356 -4.14 26.48 6.89
C LEU A 356 -4.02 25.92 8.32
N PHE A 357 -4.21 24.63 8.49
CA PHE A 357 -4.04 23.93 9.76
C PHE A 357 -2.59 24.01 10.27
N PHE A 358 -1.60 23.78 9.41
CA PHE A 358 -0.17 23.84 9.76
C PHE A 358 0.23 25.26 10.13
N LYS A 359 -0.26 26.27 9.39
CA LYS A 359 -0.07 27.68 9.72
C LYS A 359 -0.60 28.01 11.13
N ARG A 360 -1.81 27.53 11.49
CA ARG A 360 -2.37 27.70 12.84
C ARG A 360 -1.54 27.00 13.92
N LYS A 361 -0.96 25.84 13.60
CA LYS A 361 -0.05 25.10 14.49
C LYS A 361 1.39 25.63 14.50
N LYS A 362 1.68 26.71 13.76
CA LYS A 362 3.02 27.31 13.59
C LYS A 362 4.04 26.32 13.00
N ILE A 363 3.58 25.43 12.12
CA ILE A 363 4.39 24.51 11.32
C ILE A 363 4.61 25.15 9.96
N THR A 364 5.85 25.12 9.45
CA THR A 364 6.20 25.74 8.16
C THR A 364 5.64 24.94 6.98
N SER A 365 5.30 25.63 5.88
CA SER A 365 4.87 24.99 4.63
C SER A 365 5.99 24.12 4.02
N THR A 366 7.25 24.51 4.20
CA THR A 366 8.42 23.71 3.80
C THR A 366 8.43 22.33 4.47
N ALA A 367 8.07 22.26 5.76
CA ALA A 367 8.00 20.98 6.48
C ALA A 367 6.90 20.08 5.90
N LEU A 368 5.75 20.66 5.50
CA LEU A 368 4.69 19.92 4.81
C LEU A 368 5.16 19.42 3.44
N GLY A 369 5.87 20.24 2.66
CA GLY A 369 6.45 19.82 1.38
C GLY A 369 7.39 18.63 1.52
N ILE A 370 8.32 18.66 2.49
CA ILE A 370 9.23 17.54 2.79
C ILE A 370 8.44 16.28 3.19
N ALA A 371 7.44 16.46 4.06
CA ALA A 371 6.60 15.36 4.55
C ALA A 371 5.75 14.74 3.42
N ALA A 372 5.20 15.56 2.53
CA ALA A 372 4.39 15.11 1.39
C ALA A 372 5.23 14.40 0.34
N LYS A 373 6.44 14.91 0.02
CA LYS A 373 7.37 14.25 -0.92
C LYS A 373 7.77 12.85 -0.45
N SER A 374 8.08 12.70 0.84
CA SER A 374 8.46 11.40 1.42
C SER A 374 7.25 10.47 1.62
N TRP A 375 6.12 11.01 2.08
CA TRP A 375 4.90 10.27 2.42
C TRP A 375 3.60 10.93 1.92
N PRO A 376 3.28 10.85 0.61
CA PRO A 376 2.15 11.56 0.01
C PRO A 376 0.78 11.24 0.60
N HIS A 377 0.65 10.09 1.26
CA HIS A 377 -0.58 9.63 1.90
C HIS A 377 -1.12 10.60 2.95
N ILE A 378 -0.26 11.47 3.53
CA ILE A 378 -0.71 12.53 4.45
C ILE A 378 -1.69 13.50 3.79
N LEU A 379 -1.64 13.64 2.46
CA LEU A 379 -2.52 14.53 1.71
C LEU A 379 -3.97 14.01 1.67
N GLY A 380 -4.19 12.72 1.88
CA GLY A 380 -5.52 12.13 2.06
C GLY A 380 -6.02 12.14 3.52
N CYS A 381 -5.23 12.66 4.45
CA CYS A 381 -5.56 12.68 5.87
C CYS A 381 -6.24 13.99 6.28
N SER A 382 -7.31 13.88 7.05
CA SER A 382 -8.04 15.03 7.59
C SER A 382 -7.24 15.73 8.68
N THR A 383 -7.37 17.06 8.74
CA THR A 383 -6.73 17.89 9.77
C THR A 383 -7.16 17.50 11.19
N LYS A 384 -8.40 17.02 11.38
CA LYS A 384 -8.90 16.48 12.65
C LYS A 384 -8.09 15.28 13.14
N ARG A 385 -7.82 14.32 12.25
CA ARG A 385 -7.02 13.12 12.57
C ARG A 385 -5.57 13.50 12.87
N MET A 386 -4.98 14.36 12.04
CA MET A 386 -3.63 14.89 12.29
C MET A 386 -3.54 15.59 13.66
N ASN A 387 -4.53 16.41 14.00
CA ASN A 387 -4.58 17.14 15.26
C ASN A 387 -4.60 16.20 16.47
N SER A 388 -5.32 15.08 16.38
CA SER A 388 -5.38 14.08 17.47
C SER A 388 -3.99 13.53 17.81
N ILE A 389 -3.16 13.28 16.79
CA ILE A 389 -1.76 12.83 17.01
C ILE A 389 -0.89 13.97 17.56
N LEU A 390 -1.05 15.20 17.07
CA LEU A 390 -0.31 16.35 17.60
C LEU A 390 -0.67 16.67 19.06
N GLU A 391 -1.90 16.38 19.49
CA GLU A 391 -2.30 16.47 20.89
C GLU A 391 -1.57 15.43 21.74
N LEU A 392 -1.47 14.17 21.27
CA LEU A 392 -0.67 13.15 21.94
C LEU A 392 0.82 13.50 22.02
N PHE A 393 1.37 14.23 21.03
CA PHE A 393 2.73 14.76 21.11
C PHE A 393 2.88 15.79 22.22
N ASN A 394 1.91 16.71 22.34
CA ASN A 394 1.91 17.69 23.43
C ASN A 394 1.75 17.00 24.78
N ASP A 395 0.90 15.98 24.86
CA ASP A 395 0.73 15.19 26.06
C ASP A 395 2.05 14.57 26.48
N LEU A 396 2.83 13.98 25.56
CA LEU A 396 4.18 13.44 25.85
C LEU A 396 5.25 14.50 26.16
N GLY A 397 4.88 15.78 26.22
CA GLY A 397 5.81 16.88 26.54
C GLY A 397 6.74 17.26 25.38
N ILE A 398 6.37 16.92 24.13
CA ILE A 398 7.16 17.31 22.97
C ILE A 398 7.07 18.83 22.79
N SER A 399 8.22 19.50 22.90
CA SER A 399 8.28 20.94 22.65
C SER A 399 7.91 21.29 21.20
N LYS A 400 7.29 22.45 20.99
CA LYS A 400 6.87 22.92 19.65
C LYS A 400 8.00 22.89 18.61
N LYS A 401 9.25 23.16 19.04
CA LYS A 401 10.45 23.08 18.18
C LYS A 401 10.77 21.67 17.68
N MET A 402 10.37 20.63 18.41
CA MET A 402 10.63 19.23 18.05
C MET A 402 9.54 18.62 17.19
N VAL A 403 8.35 19.23 17.12
CA VAL A 403 7.25 18.74 16.27
C VAL A 403 7.67 18.69 14.81
N VAL A 404 8.32 19.76 14.30
CA VAL A 404 8.76 19.83 12.91
C VAL A 404 9.76 18.70 12.56
N PRO A 405 10.88 18.51 13.30
CA PRO A 405 11.78 17.37 13.08
C PRO A 405 11.10 16.00 13.12
N VAL A 406 10.15 15.80 14.04
CA VAL A 406 9.43 14.51 14.18
C VAL A 406 8.55 14.23 12.97
N ILE A 407 7.75 15.21 12.51
CA ILE A 407 6.85 15.01 11.37
C ILE A 407 7.57 15.00 10.04
N THR A 408 8.75 15.63 9.90
CA THR A 408 9.53 15.59 8.66
C THR A 408 10.34 14.29 8.53
N SER A 409 10.86 13.76 9.64
CA SER A 409 11.58 12.47 9.64
C SER A 409 10.62 11.28 9.53
N SER A 410 9.43 11.36 10.14
CA SER A 410 8.45 10.27 10.11
C SER A 410 7.01 10.79 9.90
N PRO A 411 6.67 11.31 8.71
CA PRO A 411 5.34 11.85 8.41
C PRO A 411 4.20 10.86 8.62
N GLN A 412 4.47 9.56 8.46
CA GLN A 412 3.51 8.48 8.66
C GLN A 412 2.89 8.45 10.07
N LEU A 413 3.50 9.10 11.07
CA LEU A 413 2.90 9.24 12.39
C LEU A 413 1.59 10.02 12.35
N LEU A 414 1.47 11.03 11.47
CA LEU A 414 0.22 11.80 11.32
C LEU A 414 -0.93 10.97 10.74
N LEU A 415 -0.64 9.78 10.21
CA LEU A 415 -1.63 8.84 9.66
C LEU A 415 -2.06 7.77 10.67
N ARG A 416 -1.39 7.68 11.82
CA ARG A 416 -1.66 6.65 12.82
C ARG A 416 -2.98 6.90 13.52
N LYS A 417 -3.59 5.81 13.96
CA LYS A 417 -4.74 5.90 14.86
C LYS A 417 -4.26 6.27 16.26
N PRO A 418 -4.97 7.15 16.99
CA PRO A 418 -4.62 7.51 18.36
C PRO A 418 -4.39 6.29 19.26
N ASP A 419 -5.26 5.28 19.18
CA ASP A 419 -5.16 4.08 20.02
C ASP A 419 -3.87 3.28 19.76
N GLU A 420 -3.45 3.14 18.49
CA GLU A 420 -2.22 2.43 18.13
C GLU A 420 -0.97 3.19 18.63
N PHE A 421 -1.03 4.52 18.60
CA PHE A 421 0.03 5.35 19.15
C PHE A 421 0.10 5.22 20.68
N VAL A 422 -1.04 5.29 21.36
CA VAL A 422 -1.15 5.10 22.82
C VAL A 422 -0.67 3.72 23.24
N GLN A 423 -0.99 2.66 22.50
CA GLN A 423 -0.44 1.31 22.76
C GLN A 423 1.08 1.29 22.73
N THR A 424 1.71 2.03 21.81
CA THR A 424 3.17 2.13 21.75
C THR A 424 3.73 2.88 22.97
N VAL A 425 3.03 3.92 23.43
CA VAL A 425 3.38 4.63 24.68
C VAL A 425 3.27 3.70 25.89
N VAL A 426 2.19 2.93 25.99
CA VAL A 426 1.96 1.96 27.08
C VAL A 426 3.05 0.89 27.08
N PHE A 427 3.40 0.35 25.90
CA PHE A 427 4.51 -0.60 25.76
C PHE A 427 5.82 -0.07 26.37
N PHE A 428 6.18 1.18 26.11
CA PHE A 428 7.37 1.76 26.73
C PHE A 428 7.21 1.99 28.24
N ARG A 429 6.02 2.37 28.71
CA ARG A 429 5.76 2.51 30.15
C ARG A 429 5.86 1.18 30.89
N GLU A 430 5.38 0.09 30.31
CA GLU A 430 5.53 -1.27 30.85
C GLU A 430 7.00 -1.72 30.93
N MET A 431 7.86 -1.17 30.05
CA MET A 431 9.31 -1.35 30.14
C MET A 431 10.00 -0.47 31.20
N GLY A 432 9.24 0.35 31.94
CA GLY A 432 9.75 1.22 33.00
C GLY A 432 10.21 2.60 32.53
N PHE A 433 9.78 3.06 31.35
CA PHE A 433 10.06 4.44 30.92
C PHE A 433 9.04 5.43 31.46
N ASP A 434 9.55 6.51 32.06
CA ASP A 434 8.74 7.68 32.37
C ASP A 434 8.28 8.40 31.08
N LYS A 435 7.28 9.26 31.25
CA LYS A 435 6.62 9.98 30.16
C LYS A 435 7.61 10.84 29.37
N GLU A 436 8.50 11.52 30.06
CA GLU A 436 9.52 12.41 29.49
C GLU A 436 10.54 11.62 28.66
N THR A 437 10.91 10.43 29.11
CA THR A 437 11.80 9.52 28.38
C THR A 437 11.14 8.97 27.14
N VAL A 438 9.85 8.61 27.20
CA VAL A 438 9.09 8.23 26.00
C VAL A 438 9.07 9.38 24.99
N GLY A 439 8.84 10.62 25.44
CA GLY A 439 8.91 11.82 24.59
C GLY A 439 10.29 12.03 23.96
N ARG A 440 11.38 11.77 24.70
CA ARG A 440 12.76 11.81 24.16
C ARG A 440 13.03 10.69 23.14
N ILE A 441 12.51 9.49 23.37
CA ILE A 441 12.62 8.37 22.42
C ILE A 441 11.89 8.72 21.12
N LEU A 442 10.67 9.28 21.22
CA LEU A 442 9.91 9.75 20.06
C LEU A 442 10.65 10.82 19.28
N CYS A 443 11.24 11.81 19.95
CA CYS A 443 12.05 12.84 19.29
C CYS A 443 13.27 12.27 18.54
N ARG A 444 13.86 11.18 19.05
CA ARG A 444 15.09 10.59 18.52
C ARG A 444 14.83 9.56 17.41
N SER A 445 13.80 8.75 17.55
CA SER A 445 13.48 7.67 16.62
C SER A 445 11.96 7.57 16.44
N PRO A 446 11.34 8.54 15.76
CA PRO A 446 9.89 8.58 15.63
C PRO A 446 9.30 7.37 14.90
N GLU A 447 10.07 6.72 14.02
CA GLU A 447 9.66 5.54 13.26
C GLU A 447 9.31 4.35 14.16
N VAL A 448 9.84 4.33 15.39
CA VAL A 448 9.51 3.31 16.38
C VAL A 448 8.03 3.42 16.77
N PHE A 449 7.47 4.63 16.84
CA PHE A 449 6.05 4.87 17.12
C PHE A 449 5.14 4.59 15.91
N ALA A 450 5.71 4.50 14.71
CA ALA A 450 5.03 4.03 13.52
C ALA A 450 4.95 2.48 13.44
N SER A 451 5.68 1.77 14.31
CA SER A 451 5.75 0.30 14.29
C SER A 451 4.62 -0.37 15.07
N ASN A 452 4.22 -1.58 14.68
CA ASN A 452 3.23 -2.36 15.43
C ASN A 452 3.86 -2.97 16.70
N VAL A 453 3.17 -2.83 17.84
CA VAL A 453 3.67 -3.32 19.14
C VAL A 453 3.80 -4.85 19.15
N GLU A 454 2.74 -5.57 18.80
CA GLU A 454 2.70 -7.04 18.89
C GLU A 454 3.57 -7.72 17.83
N SER A 455 3.38 -7.35 16.56
CA SER A 455 4.00 -8.05 15.44
C SER A 455 5.46 -7.68 15.23
N THR A 456 5.92 -6.54 15.78
CA THR A 456 7.25 -5.99 15.52
C THR A 456 8.04 -5.73 16.81
N LEU A 457 7.57 -4.82 17.68
CA LEU A 457 8.37 -4.38 18.83
C LEU A 457 8.56 -5.52 19.85
N LYS A 458 7.49 -6.20 20.26
CA LYS A 458 7.57 -7.34 21.20
C LYS A 458 8.40 -8.49 20.64
N LYS A 459 8.32 -8.79 19.34
CA LYS A 459 9.16 -9.82 18.71
C LYS A 459 10.66 -9.49 18.82
N LYS A 460 11.03 -8.22 18.61
CA LYS A 460 12.43 -7.77 18.76
C LYS A 460 12.91 -7.85 20.20
N ILE A 461 12.05 -7.51 21.16
CA ILE A 461 12.36 -7.67 22.58
C ILE A 461 12.57 -9.15 22.94
N ASN A 462 11.63 -10.02 22.56
CA ASN A 462 11.71 -11.45 22.85
C ASN A 462 12.96 -12.06 22.22
N PHE A 463 13.26 -11.73 20.95
CA PHE A 463 14.49 -12.17 20.30
C PHE A 463 15.76 -11.81 21.10
N LEU A 464 15.88 -10.57 21.59
CA LEU A 464 17.03 -10.16 22.40
C LEU A 464 17.09 -10.92 23.73
N VAL A 465 15.95 -11.17 24.36
CA VAL A 465 15.85 -11.95 25.60
C VAL A 465 16.22 -13.42 25.38
N ASP A 466 15.76 -14.03 24.30
CA ASP A 466 16.06 -15.42 23.93
C ASP A 466 17.54 -15.59 23.57
N PHE A 467 18.13 -14.56 22.96
CA PHE A 467 19.58 -14.47 22.81
C PHE A 467 20.30 -14.23 24.15
N GLY A 468 19.63 -13.98 25.27
CA GLY A 468 20.25 -13.85 26.59
C GLY A 468 20.59 -12.42 27.02
N VAL A 469 20.10 -11.40 26.32
CA VAL A 469 20.13 -10.03 26.83
C VAL A 469 19.16 -9.92 28.00
N SER A 470 19.67 -9.59 29.18
CA SER A 470 18.85 -9.47 30.39
C SER A 470 17.71 -8.46 30.23
N LYS A 471 16.51 -8.84 30.65
CA LYS A 471 15.33 -7.95 30.67
C LYS A 471 15.59 -6.66 31.44
N HIS A 472 16.39 -6.70 32.50
CA HIS A 472 16.76 -5.52 33.28
C HIS A 472 17.70 -4.55 32.54
N HIS A 473 18.44 -5.05 31.54
CA HIS A 473 19.36 -4.23 30.74
C HIS A 473 18.65 -3.53 29.57
N LEU A 474 17.55 -4.09 29.07
CA LEU A 474 16.83 -3.60 27.90
C LEU A 474 16.38 -2.14 28.01
N PRO A 475 15.79 -1.66 29.12
CA PRO A 475 15.38 -0.26 29.22
C PRO A 475 16.56 0.70 29.03
N ARG A 476 17.72 0.39 29.61
CA ARG A 476 18.93 1.20 29.44
C ARG A 476 19.48 1.14 28.01
N THR A 477 19.47 -0.04 27.40
CA THR A 477 19.90 -0.29 26.02
C THR A 477 19.06 0.51 25.02
N ILE A 478 17.72 0.45 25.16
CA ILE A 478 16.76 1.13 24.28
C ILE A 478 16.81 2.64 24.49
N ARG A 479 16.87 3.13 25.74
CA ARG A 479 16.99 4.57 26.01
C ARG A 479 18.19 5.21 25.32
N LYS A 480 19.32 4.50 25.26
CA LYS A 480 20.55 4.98 24.63
C LYS A 480 20.54 4.88 23.10
N TYR A 481 19.83 3.89 22.56
CA TYR A 481 19.79 3.59 21.13
C TYR A 481 18.43 2.98 20.74
N PRO A 482 17.36 3.78 20.65
CA PRO A 482 16.03 3.27 20.28
C PRO A 482 15.98 2.71 18.86
N GLU A 483 16.87 3.15 17.99
CA GLU A 483 17.04 2.69 16.61
C GLU A 483 17.31 1.17 16.54
N LEU A 484 17.78 0.55 17.64
CA LEU A 484 17.86 -0.91 17.80
C LEU A 484 16.53 -1.60 17.44
N LEU A 485 15.40 -0.99 17.81
CA LEU A 485 14.06 -1.51 17.56
C LEU A 485 13.62 -1.35 16.10
N LEU A 486 14.41 -0.69 15.26
CA LEU A 486 14.17 -0.57 13.82
C LEU A 486 14.96 -1.61 13.01
N LEU A 487 16.05 -2.15 13.56
CA LEU A 487 16.88 -3.15 12.89
C LEU A 487 16.13 -4.46 12.64
N ASP A 488 16.39 -5.09 11.50
CA ASP A 488 15.78 -6.37 11.13
C ASP A 488 16.39 -7.54 11.91
N ILE A 489 15.56 -8.48 12.37
CA ILE A 489 16.05 -9.60 13.18
C ILE A 489 16.96 -10.51 12.35
N ASN A 490 16.51 -10.92 11.17
CA ASN A 490 17.14 -11.98 10.39
C ASN A 490 18.28 -11.48 9.52
N HIS A 491 18.16 -10.26 9.00
CA HIS A 491 19.13 -9.67 8.09
C HIS A 491 20.15 -8.77 8.77
N THR A 492 19.90 -8.37 10.02
CA THR A 492 20.71 -7.36 10.70
C THR A 492 21.20 -7.80 12.08
N LEU A 493 20.28 -8.04 13.02
CA LEU A 493 20.64 -8.34 14.41
C LEU A 493 21.34 -9.70 14.52
N LEU A 494 20.69 -10.77 14.05
CA LEU A 494 21.20 -12.13 14.15
C LEU A 494 22.55 -12.31 13.44
N PRO A 495 22.76 -11.87 12.18
CA PRO A 495 24.06 -12.00 11.53
C PRO A 495 25.19 -11.28 12.27
N ARG A 496 24.92 -10.09 12.83
CA ARG A 496 25.94 -9.32 13.59
C ARG A 496 26.30 -9.98 14.91
N MET A 497 25.31 -10.59 15.56
CA MET A 497 25.52 -11.30 16.81
C MET A 497 26.24 -12.63 16.57
N ASN A 498 25.89 -13.37 15.51
CA ASN A 498 26.59 -14.59 15.10
C ASN A 498 28.04 -14.30 14.70
N TYR A 499 28.29 -13.24 13.93
CA TYR A 499 29.65 -12.84 13.59
C TYR A 499 30.53 -12.61 14.83
N LEU A 500 29.99 -11.96 15.87
CA LEU A 500 30.74 -11.77 17.12
C LEU A 500 31.04 -13.09 17.83
N LEU A 501 30.12 -14.08 17.77
CA LEU A 501 30.34 -15.43 18.30
C LEU A 501 31.40 -16.19 17.49
N GLU A 502 31.34 -16.13 16.16
CA GLU A 502 32.28 -16.76 15.24
C GLU A 502 33.72 -16.24 15.40
N VAL A 503 33.87 -14.96 15.76
CA VAL A 503 35.17 -14.36 16.08
C VAL A 503 35.76 -14.91 17.40
N GLY A 504 34.99 -15.67 18.18
CA GLY A 504 35.43 -16.34 19.40
C GLY A 504 34.99 -15.66 20.70
N LEU A 505 34.02 -14.73 20.64
CA LEU A 505 33.43 -14.14 21.83
C LEU A 505 32.33 -15.05 22.39
N SER A 506 32.22 -15.13 23.72
CA SER A 506 31.13 -15.87 24.34
C SER A 506 29.79 -15.12 24.21
N LYS A 507 28.68 -15.84 24.32
CA LYS A 507 27.33 -15.25 24.40
C LYS A 507 27.23 -14.18 25.49
N LYS A 508 27.91 -14.40 26.63
CA LYS A 508 28.00 -13.44 27.75
C LYS A 508 28.75 -12.17 27.35
N ASP A 509 29.85 -12.30 26.62
CA ASP A 509 30.62 -11.15 26.12
C ASP A 509 29.79 -10.31 25.15
N VAL A 510 29.12 -10.96 24.18
CA VAL A 510 28.25 -10.26 23.23
C VAL A 510 27.13 -9.52 23.95
N CYS A 511 26.45 -10.15 24.92
CA CYS A 511 25.41 -9.49 25.71
C CYS A 511 25.95 -8.32 26.53
N SER A 512 27.15 -8.45 27.11
CA SER A 512 27.85 -7.37 27.81
C SER A 512 28.16 -6.20 26.88
N MET A 513 28.65 -6.48 25.67
CA MET A 513 28.93 -5.46 24.65
C MET A 513 27.66 -4.70 24.24
N ILE A 514 26.55 -5.41 24.00
CA ILE A 514 25.26 -4.80 23.65
C ILE A 514 24.75 -3.89 24.77
N TYR A 515 24.88 -4.31 26.04
CA TYR A 515 24.49 -3.48 27.17
C TYR A 515 25.34 -2.21 27.30
N ARG A 516 26.66 -2.33 27.11
CA ARG A 516 27.61 -1.20 27.23
C ARG A 516 27.50 -0.24 26.05
N PHE A 517 27.25 -0.75 24.86
CA PHE A 517 27.23 0.02 23.61
C PHE A 517 26.34 -0.66 22.55
N SER A 518 25.03 -0.48 22.69
CA SER A 518 24.01 -0.99 21.77
C SER A 518 24.23 -0.67 20.28
N PRO A 519 24.78 0.52 19.89
CA PRO A 519 25.01 0.84 18.50
C PRO A 519 25.98 -0.11 17.77
N ILE A 520 26.70 -0.99 18.48
CA ILE A 520 27.51 -2.04 17.85
C ILE A 520 26.71 -2.87 16.85
N LEU A 521 25.44 -3.15 17.15
CA LEU A 521 24.55 -3.90 16.29
C LEU A 521 24.05 -3.08 15.09
N GLY A 522 24.36 -1.79 15.00
CA GLY A 522 24.09 -0.95 13.84
C GLY A 522 25.21 -0.96 12.80
N TYR A 523 26.41 -1.42 13.15
CA TYR A 523 27.56 -1.39 12.25
C TYR A 523 27.60 -2.56 11.26
N SER A 524 28.03 -2.27 10.03
CA SER A 524 28.25 -3.29 9.00
C SER A 524 29.40 -4.21 9.38
N ILE A 525 29.20 -5.52 9.18
CA ILE A 525 30.22 -6.54 9.45
C ILE A 525 31.44 -6.28 8.56
N GLU A 526 31.23 -6.23 7.24
CA GLU A 526 32.31 -6.12 6.26
C GLU A 526 32.98 -4.75 6.23
N LEU A 527 32.20 -3.67 6.36
CA LEU A 527 32.75 -2.31 6.23
C LEU A 527 33.34 -1.77 7.54
N VAL A 528 32.90 -2.26 8.69
CA VAL A 528 33.26 -1.67 9.99
C VAL A 528 33.84 -2.69 10.95
N MET A 529 33.12 -3.77 11.25
CA MET A 529 33.52 -4.66 12.33
C MET A 529 34.79 -5.46 11.98
N LYS A 530 34.80 -6.09 10.80
CA LYS A 530 35.88 -6.97 10.35
C LYS A 530 37.20 -6.24 10.10
N PRO A 531 37.27 -5.11 9.37
CA PRO A 531 38.54 -4.40 9.17
C PRO A 531 39.16 -3.91 10.48
N LYS A 532 38.32 -3.42 11.41
CA LYS A 532 38.78 -2.94 12.71
C LYS A 532 39.25 -4.09 13.60
N LEU A 533 38.55 -5.23 13.61
CA LEU A 533 38.99 -6.43 14.32
C LEU A 533 40.32 -6.96 13.77
N VAL A 534 40.47 -7.04 12.45
CA VAL A 534 41.72 -7.47 11.81
C VAL A 534 42.87 -6.54 12.22
N PHE A 535 42.67 -5.23 12.21
CA PHE A 535 43.69 -4.28 12.65
C PHE A 535 44.04 -4.44 14.13
N LEU A 536 43.03 -4.59 15.00
CA LEU A 536 43.22 -4.78 16.44
C LEU A 536 44.05 -6.05 16.75
N LEU A 537 43.73 -7.17 16.11
CA LEU A 537 44.35 -8.46 16.37
C LEU A 537 45.71 -8.60 15.67
N ARG A 538 45.79 -8.28 14.37
CA ARG A 538 46.99 -8.53 13.57
C ARG A 538 48.02 -7.41 13.68
N THR A 539 47.58 -6.16 13.75
CA THR A 539 48.48 -4.99 13.72
C THR A 539 48.77 -4.46 15.12
N MET A 540 47.74 -4.24 15.94
CA MET A 540 47.90 -3.75 17.31
C MET A 540 48.28 -4.86 18.30
N LYS A 541 48.11 -6.13 17.92
CA LYS A 541 48.36 -7.31 18.77
C LYS A 541 47.64 -7.25 20.12
N LYS A 542 46.44 -6.64 20.16
CA LYS A 542 45.60 -6.58 21.36
C LYS A 542 44.65 -7.78 21.41
N PRO A 543 44.32 -8.30 22.60
CA PRO A 543 43.43 -9.46 22.71
C PRO A 543 41.98 -9.09 22.38
N LEU A 544 41.17 -10.09 22.01
CA LEU A 544 39.72 -9.93 21.78
C LEU A 544 39.00 -9.34 23.00
N LYS A 545 39.45 -9.64 24.22
CA LYS A 545 38.87 -9.08 25.45
C LYS A 545 38.87 -7.53 25.46
N ALA A 546 39.81 -6.89 24.76
CA ALA A 546 39.88 -5.43 24.68
C ALA A 546 38.62 -4.80 24.06
N ILE A 547 37.98 -5.47 23.09
CA ILE A 547 36.73 -4.96 22.50
C ILE A 547 35.50 -5.25 23.37
N VAL A 548 35.54 -6.27 24.24
CA VAL A 548 34.51 -6.51 25.25
C VAL A 548 34.58 -5.45 26.35
N GLU A 549 35.81 -5.07 26.72
CA GLU A 549 36.09 -4.00 27.68
C GLU A 549 35.77 -2.61 27.12
N TYR A 550 35.96 -2.40 25.82
CA TYR A 550 35.67 -1.11 25.19
C TYR A 550 34.98 -1.24 23.82
N PRO A 551 33.69 -1.61 23.78
CA PRO A 551 33.00 -1.87 22.52
C PRO A 551 32.83 -0.62 21.64
N ARG A 552 32.96 0.58 22.24
CA ARG A 552 32.99 1.87 21.54
C ARG A 552 34.16 1.97 20.55
N TYR A 553 35.17 1.08 20.64
CA TYR A 553 36.19 0.89 19.61
C TYR A 553 35.63 0.92 18.19
N PHE A 554 34.49 0.25 17.95
CA PHE A 554 33.87 0.18 16.63
C PHE A 554 33.29 1.51 16.13
N SER A 555 33.08 2.51 16.98
CA SER A 555 32.57 3.83 16.57
C SER A 555 33.64 4.77 16.01
N TYR A 556 34.92 4.54 16.31
CA TYR A 556 35.99 5.43 15.87
C TYR A 556 36.46 5.10 14.45
N SER A 557 36.81 6.11 13.67
CA SER A 557 37.35 5.90 12.32
C SER A 557 38.67 5.13 12.37
N LEU A 558 38.78 4.08 11.55
CA LEU A 558 40.00 3.28 11.46
C LEU A 558 41.17 4.12 10.94
N GLU A 559 40.95 4.84 9.84
CA GLU A 559 41.98 5.66 9.18
C GLU A 559 42.27 6.97 9.91
N ARG A 560 41.23 7.67 10.40
CA ARG A 560 41.42 9.03 10.94
C ARG A 560 41.80 9.07 12.41
N LYS A 561 41.49 8.03 13.19
CA LYS A 561 41.70 8.05 14.65
C LYS A 561 42.46 6.84 15.17
N ILE A 562 42.06 5.62 14.81
CA ILE A 562 42.66 4.40 15.38
C ILE A 562 44.11 4.22 14.89
N LYS A 563 44.34 4.22 13.57
CA LYS A 563 45.68 4.04 12.98
C LYS A 563 46.68 5.13 13.38
N PRO A 564 46.35 6.45 13.31
CA PRO A 564 47.30 7.50 13.66
C PRO A 564 47.72 7.43 15.12
N ARG A 565 46.77 7.23 16.05
CA ARG A 565 47.07 7.13 17.48
C ARG A 565 47.90 5.89 17.80
N PHE A 566 47.59 4.76 17.18
CA PHE A 566 48.40 3.55 17.32
C PHE A 566 49.85 3.77 16.81
N LEU A 567 50.02 4.46 15.68
CA LEU A 567 51.36 4.71 15.12
C LEU A 567 52.22 5.58 16.05
N VAL A 568 51.64 6.64 16.64
CA VAL A 568 52.33 7.49 17.62
C VAL A 568 52.82 6.66 18.80
N LEU A 569 51.94 5.85 19.39
CA LEU A 569 52.28 5.01 20.54
C LEU A 569 53.32 3.94 20.19
N LYS A 570 53.19 3.32 19.01
CA LYS A 570 54.15 2.32 18.51
C LYS A 570 55.54 2.93 18.31
N ASN A 571 55.64 4.10 17.69
CA ASN A 571 56.91 4.79 17.44
C ASN A 571 57.61 5.20 18.75
N ARG A 572 56.82 5.54 19.77
CA ARG A 572 57.32 5.88 21.11
C ARG A 572 57.47 4.67 22.04
N LYS A 573 57.18 3.46 21.56
CA LYS A 573 57.21 2.19 22.31
C LYS A 573 56.36 2.24 23.60
N ILE A 574 55.26 2.97 23.59
CA ILE A 574 54.33 3.08 24.71
C ILE A 574 53.25 2.00 24.57
N ASP A 575 53.15 1.11 25.57
CA ASP A 575 52.00 0.21 25.64
C ASP A 575 50.82 0.90 26.31
N CYS A 576 49.65 0.81 25.69
CA CYS A 576 48.45 1.55 26.10
C CYS A 576 47.21 0.67 25.92
N SER A 577 46.22 0.81 26.81
CA SER A 577 44.94 0.14 26.64
C SER A 577 44.15 0.77 25.47
N VAL A 578 43.25 0.01 24.85
CA VAL A 578 42.40 0.53 23.76
C VAL A 578 41.51 1.67 24.28
N THR A 579 41.08 1.59 25.54
CA THR A 579 40.29 2.62 26.21
C THR A 579 41.10 3.91 26.34
N ASP A 580 42.29 3.86 26.93
CA ASP A 580 43.12 5.05 27.17
C ASP A 580 43.55 5.71 25.86
N MET A 581 43.85 4.90 24.84
CA MET A 581 44.20 5.39 23.52
C MET A 581 43.05 6.16 22.84
N LEU A 582 41.80 5.75 23.02
CA LEU A 582 40.67 6.24 22.19
C LEU A 582 39.64 7.09 22.93
N ALA A 583 39.51 6.92 24.24
CA ALA A 583 38.55 7.67 25.06
C ALA A 583 38.94 9.14 25.21
N LYS A 584 40.23 9.46 25.18
CA LYS A 584 40.76 10.82 25.26
C LYS A 584 40.42 11.64 24.00
N ASN A 585 40.16 12.93 24.17
CA ASN A 585 40.09 13.88 23.04
C ASN A 585 41.49 14.04 22.41
N ASP A 586 41.62 14.86 21.37
CA ASP A 586 42.90 14.98 20.65
C ASP A 586 43.96 15.74 21.48
N GLU A 587 43.54 16.75 22.25
CA GLU A 587 44.39 17.55 23.15
C GLU A 587 45.01 16.70 24.26
N LEU A 588 44.19 15.99 25.05
CA LEU A 588 44.68 15.14 26.14
C LEU A 588 45.56 14.01 25.63
N PHE A 589 45.24 13.46 24.45
CA PHE A 589 46.10 12.44 23.83
C PHE A 589 47.46 13.04 23.43
N ALA A 590 47.50 14.29 22.94
CA ALA A 590 48.71 14.98 22.58
C ALA A 590 49.55 15.38 23.80
N GLU A 591 48.94 15.92 24.84
CA GLU A 591 49.64 16.28 26.08
C GLU A 591 50.33 15.05 26.68
N GLU A 592 49.62 13.94 26.77
CA GLU A 592 50.11 12.74 27.43
C GLU A 592 51.12 11.95 26.58
N TYR A 593 50.90 11.86 25.26
CA TYR A 593 51.68 10.98 24.40
C TYR A 593 52.47 11.67 23.29
N LEU A 594 52.20 12.94 22.98
CA LEU A 594 52.99 13.74 22.05
C LEU A 594 54.00 14.67 22.76
N GLY A 595 53.82 14.94 24.07
CA GLY A 595 54.81 15.65 24.88
C GLY A 595 54.83 17.17 24.64
N THR A 596 53.67 17.79 24.42
CA THR A 596 53.54 19.25 24.29
C THR A 596 53.55 19.94 25.66
N GLY A 597 54.66 19.81 26.40
CA GLY A 597 54.97 20.58 27.60
C GLY A 597 55.85 21.82 27.35
N LEU A 598 56.00 22.26 26.09
CA LEU A 598 56.81 23.42 25.71
C LEU A 598 56.11 24.29 24.65
N LEU A 599 54.90 24.75 24.92
CA LEU A 599 54.46 26.05 24.41
C LEU A 599 54.26 26.95 25.62
N GLN A 600 55.19 27.91 25.73
CA GLN A 600 55.25 28.93 26.76
C GLN A 600 53.85 29.48 27.07
N LYS A 601 53.46 29.42 28.35
CA LYS A 601 52.49 30.39 28.88
C LYS A 601 52.98 31.79 28.49
N PRO A 602 52.13 32.67 27.95
CA PRO A 602 52.50 34.08 27.84
C PRO A 602 52.82 34.57 29.25
N LEU A 603 54.01 35.15 29.43
CA LEU A 603 54.33 35.94 30.60
C LEU A 603 53.23 36.99 30.78
N GLN A 604 52.52 36.90 31.90
CA GLN A 604 51.72 38.01 32.40
C GLN A 604 52.66 39.19 32.62
N PRO A 605 52.37 40.40 32.10
CA PRO A 605 53.17 41.56 32.42
C PRO A 605 53.05 41.85 33.92
N SER A 606 54.19 41.88 34.58
CA SER A 606 54.35 42.35 35.94
C SER A 606 53.73 43.74 36.08
N LYS A 607 52.80 43.87 37.01
CA LYS A 607 52.46 45.18 37.60
C LYS A 607 53.74 45.78 38.18
N GLY A 608 54.10 46.97 37.74
CA GLY A 608 55.20 47.75 38.30
C GLY A 608 54.92 49.24 38.11
N SER A 609 54.64 49.89 39.25
CA SER A 609 54.61 51.33 39.56
C SER A 609 53.70 52.22 38.72
#